data_AF-A0A9Q9HGU0-F1
#
_entry.id   AF-A0A9Q9HGU0-F1
#
_cell.length_a   1.000
_cell.length_b   1.000
_cell.length_c   1.000
_cell.angle_alpha   90.00
_cell.angle_beta   90.00
_cell.angle_gamma   90.00
#
_symmetry.space_group_name_H-M   'P 1'
#
loop_
_entity.id
_entity.type
_entity.pdbx_description
1 polymer ?
#
loop_
_entity_poly.entity_id
_entity_poly.type
_entity_poly.pdbx_seq_one_letter_code
_entity_poly.pdbx_strand_id
1 'polypeptide(L)'
;MPPPPQGAVTVEQFDTASNEARQEAVAAAPVSNARLGSTIATLGDVAQPGFWLETPLVKSVQEGRVTSKQTGRTVKVELRPIPGPAGGGSRLSLSALRLLDLPLAGLHEVEVSDL
;
A
#
# COMPACT_ATOMS: atom_id res chain seq x y z
N MET A 1 3.19 -10.15 -10.63
CA MET A 1 1.77 -10.57 -10.68
C MET A 1 1.20 -10.17 -12.03
N PRO A 2 0.30 -10.96 -12.63
CA PRO A 2 -0.29 -10.61 -13.92
C PRO A 2 -1.15 -9.33 -13.80
N PRO A 3 -1.13 -8.46 -14.83
CA PRO A 3 -1.99 -7.28 -14.85
C PRO A 3 -3.47 -7.67 -14.97
N PRO A 4 -4.40 -6.86 -14.44
CA PRO A 4 -5.83 -7.12 -14.55
C PRO A 4 -6.28 -7.11 -16.03
N PRO A 5 -7.29 -7.92 -16.39
CA PRO A 5 -7.81 -7.97 -17.74
C PRO A 5 -8.46 -6.62 -18.14
N GLN A 6 -8.31 -6.22 -19.40
CA GLN A 6 -8.74 -4.89 -19.91
C GLN A 6 -10.26 -4.62 -19.82
N GLY A 7 -11.07 -5.65 -19.54
CA GLY A 7 -12.52 -5.55 -19.33
C GLY A 7 -12.95 -5.70 -17.86
N ALA A 8 -12.03 -5.55 -16.90
CA ALA A 8 -12.36 -5.61 -15.49
C ALA A 8 -13.31 -4.46 -15.11
N VAL A 9 -14.47 -4.80 -14.56
CA VAL A 9 -15.53 -3.88 -14.10
C VAL A 9 -15.90 -4.11 -12.64
N THR A 10 -15.42 -5.19 -12.01
CA THR A 10 -15.66 -5.48 -10.60
C THR A 10 -14.36 -5.46 -9.79
N VAL A 11 -14.47 -5.15 -8.50
CA VAL A 11 -13.31 -5.05 -7.61
C VAL A 11 -12.53 -6.37 -7.52
N GLU A 12 -13.22 -7.50 -7.64
CA GLU A 12 -12.60 -8.83 -7.65
C GLU A 12 -11.77 -9.09 -8.92
N GLN A 13 -12.14 -8.49 -10.05
CA GLN A 13 -11.38 -8.64 -11.31
C GLN A 13 -10.09 -7.82 -11.32
N PHE A 14 -10.03 -6.75 -10.52
CA PHE A 14 -8.82 -5.95 -10.33
C PHE A 14 -7.87 -6.52 -9.26
N ASP A 15 -8.35 -7.43 -8.39
CA ASP A 15 -7.51 -8.04 -7.36
C ASP A 15 -6.75 -9.27 -7.89
N THR A 16 -5.71 -9.03 -8.68
CA THR A 16 -4.85 -10.09 -9.24
C THR A 16 -3.82 -10.64 -8.25
N ALA A 17 -4.01 -10.41 -6.95
CA ALA A 17 -3.07 -10.83 -5.93
C ALA A 17 -3.16 -12.33 -5.58
N SER A 18 -2.10 -13.06 -5.91
CA SER A 18 -1.93 -14.46 -5.51
C SER A 18 -1.90 -14.64 -3.99
N ASN A 19 -2.31 -15.81 -3.54
CA ASN A 19 -2.37 -16.16 -2.11
C ASN A 19 -0.99 -16.13 -1.44
N GLU A 20 0.07 -16.59 -2.13
CA GLU A 20 1.45 -16.52 -1.61
C GLU A 20 1.90 -15.08 -1.34
N ALA A 21 1.60 -14.16 -2.28
CA ALA A 21 1.92 -12.75 -2.12
C ALA A 21 1.19 -12.11 -0.93
N ARG A 22 -0.05 -12.55 -0.63
CA ARG A 22 -0.75 -12.13 0.59
C ARG A 22 -0.07 -12.65 1.84
N GLN A 23 0.40 -13.90 1.83
CA GLN A 23 1.06 -14.51 2.99
C GLN A 23 2.40 -13.84 3.31
N GLU A 24 3.20 -13.52 2.30
CA GLU A 24 4.43 -12.73 2.47
C GLU A 24 4.13 -11.32 2.97
N ALA A 25 3.02 -10.73 2.53
CA ALA A 25 2.63 -9.38 2.92
C ALA A 25 2.21 -9.25 4.40
N VAL A 26 1.66 -10.33 4.98
CA VAL A 26 1.23 -10.38 6.40
C VAL A 26 2.26 -11.00 7.33
N ALA A 27 3.41 -11.47 6.81
CA ALA A 27 4.46 -12.03 7.63
C ALA A 27 4.98 -11.00 8.66
N ALA A 28 5.19 -11.45 9.89
CA ALA A 28 5.64 -10.60 11.00
C ALA A 28 7.04 -10.03 10.76
N ALA A 29 7.28 -8.81 11.25
CA ALA A 29 8.54 -8.10 11.06
C ALA A 29 9.51 -8.27 12.25
N PRO A 30 10.83 -8.21 12.02
CA PRO A 30 11.79 -8.01 13.09
C PRO A 30 11.60 -6.64 13.76
N VAL A 31 11.95 -6.53 15.04
CA VAL A 31 11.73 -5.38 15.94
C VAL A 31 12.50 -4.09 15.58
N SER A 32 13.22 -4.07 14.45
CA SER A 32 14.20 -3.03 14.09
C SER A 32 13.71 -2.03 13.03
N ASN A 33 12.47 -2.13 12.57
CA ASN A 33 11.99 -1.30 11.46
C ASN A 33 11.89 0.18 11.88
N ALA A 34 12.64 1.04 11.17
CA ALA A 34 12.56 2.48 11.39
C ALA A 34 11.21 3.00 10.90
N ARG A 35 10.47 3.67 11.78
CA ARG A 35 9.24 4.39 11.40
C ARG A 35 9.64 5.61 10.55
N LEU A 36 9.23 5.61 9.28
CA LEU A 36 9.48 6.70 8.34
C LEU A 36 8.55 7.89 8.60
N GLY A 37 7.32 7.61 9.04
CA GLY A 37 6.35 8.64 9.43
C GLY A 37 4.90 8.18 9.33
N SER A 38 3.98 9.13 9.42
CA SER A 38 2.54 8.91 9.17
C SER A 38 2.10 9.81 8.03
N THR A 39 1.21 9.31 7.18
CA THR A 39 0.71 10.03 6.01
C THR A 39 -0.76 9.69 5.77
N ILE A 40 -1.44 10.55 5.02
CA ILE A 40 -2.80 10.31 4.58
C ILE A 40 -2.74 9.65 3.20
N ALA A 41 -3.16 8.40 3.11
CA ALA A 41 -3.23 7.63 1.88
C ALA A 41 -4.64 7.61 1.29
N THR A 42 -4.70 7.69 -0.04
CA THR A 42 -5.92 7.56 -0.86
C THR A 42 -5.73 6.42 -1.86
N LEU A 43 -6.82 5.97 -2.50
CA LEU A 43 -6.72 4.99 -3.58
C LEU A 43 -5.89 5.56 -4.73
N GLY A 44 -4.81 4.87 -5.06
CA GLY A 44 -3.95 5.16 -6.19
C GLY A 44 -4.46 4.57 -7.51
N ASP A 45 -3.57 4.50 -8.50
CA ASP A 45 -3.88 3.95 -9.81
C ASP A 45 -4.27 2.45 -9.74
N VAL A 46 -5.55 2.17 -9.96
CA VAL A 46 -6.10 0.80 -9.94
C VAL A 46 -5.58 -0.08 -11.08
N ALA A 47 -4.97 0.49 -12.11
CA ALA A 47 -4.35 -0.25 -13.20
C ALA A 47 -2.99 -0.85 -12.81
N GLN A 48 -2.38 -0.38 -11.72
CA GLN A 48 -1.08 -0.88 -11.26
C GLN A 48 -1.23 -2.10 -10.33
N PRO A 49 -0.85 -3.31 -10.77
CA PRO A 49 -0.94 -4.49 -9.94
C PRO A 49 0.07 -4.46 -8.79
N GLY A 50 -0.23 -5.21 -7.73
CA GLY A 50 0.69 -5.46 -6.61
C GLY A 50 0.48 -4.57 -5.39
N PHE A 51 1.43 -4.65 -4.46
CA PHE A 51 1.41 -3.93 -3.18
C PHE A 51 2.40 -2.79 -3.23
N TRP A 52 1.89 -1.57 -3.32
CA TRP A 52 2.73 -0.37 -3.40
C TRP A 52 2.07 0.82 -2.69
N LEU A 53 2.91 1.74 -2.22
CA LEU A 53 2.52 3.04 -1.67
C LEU A 53 3.39 4.11 -2.31
N GLU A 54 2.77 5.04 -3.03
CA GLU A 54 3.45 6.25 -3.47
C GLU A 54 3.42 7.29 -2.36
N THR A 55 4.59 7.69 -1.87
CA THR A 55 4.71 8.59 -0.73
C THR A 55 5.90 9.54 -0.89
N PRO A 56 5.77 10.82 -0.47
CA PRO A 56 6.87 11.78 -0.46
C PRO A 56 7.87 11.51 0.68
N LEU A 57 7.59 10.54 1.56
CA LEU A 57 8.45 10.17 2.68
C LEU A 57 9.71 9.42 2.22
N VAL A 58 9.70 8.83 1.03
CA VAL A 58 10.86 8.12 0.46
C VAL A 58 11.42 8.90 -0.73
N LYS A 59 12.73 8.76 -0.95
CA LYS A 59 13.44 9.40 -2.07
C LYS A 59 13.76 8.45 -3.22
N SER A 60 13.68 7.14 -2.97
CA SER A 60 13.96 6.07 -3.91
C SER A 60 12.93 4.96 -3.73
N VAL A 61 12.74 4.14 -4.76
CA VAL A 61 11.90 2.95 -4.67
C VAL A 61 12.56 1.95 -3.72
N GLN A 62 11.84 1.54 -2.67
CA GLN A 62 12.32 0.58 -1.68
C GLN A 62 11.17 -0.23 -1.09
N GLU A 63 11.47 -1.35 -0.46
CA GLU A 63 10.46 -2.13 0.25
C GLU A 63 10.15 -1.48 1.60
N GLY A 64 8.88 -1.52 2.01
CA GLY A 64 8.45 -1.00 3.29
C GLY A 64 7.18 -1.67 3.78
N ARG A 65 6.69 -1.17 4.91
CA ARG A 65 5.43 -1.60 5.50
C ARG A 65 4.53 -0.41 5.75
N VAL A 66 3.25 -0.67 5.57
CA VAL A 66 2.18 0.28 5.81
C VAL A 66 1.26 -0.30 6.86
N THR A 67 1.07 0.43 7.94
CA THR A 67 0.16 0.08 9.04
C THR A 67 -1.01 1.04 9.05
N SER A 68 -2.21 0.51 8.91
CA SER A 68 -3.44 1.30 9.02
C SER A 68 -3.68 1.69 10.47
N LYS A 69 -3.83 2.98 10.76
CA LYS A 69 -4.24 3.45 12.10
C LYS A 69 -5.69 3.10 12.42
N GLN A 70 -6.52 2.99 11.40
CA GLN A 70 -7.95 2.72 11.54
C GLN A 70 -8.24 1.25 11.89
N THR A 71 -7.54 0.31 11.26
CA THR A 71 -7.77 -1.13 11.42
C THR A 71 -6.66 -1.85 12.20
N GLY A 72 -5.52 -1.19 12.44
CA GLY A 72 -4.34 -1.78 13.07
C GLY A 72 -3.63 -2.83 12.22
N ARG A 73 -4.07 -3.04 10.98
CA ARG A 73 -3.51 -4.05 10.06
C ARG A 73 -2.23 -3.50 9.43
N THR A 74 -1.30 -4.40 9.16
CA THR A 74 -0.03 -4.08 8.49
C THR A 74 0.10 -4.87 7.22
N VAL A 75 0.62 -4.24 6.16
CA VAL A 75 0.88 -4.87 4.87
C VAL A 75 2.26 -4.44 4.37
N LYS A 76 3.03 -5.40 3.84
CA LYS A 76 4.27 -5.11 3.11
C LYS A 76 3.94 -4.52 1.74
N VAL A 77 4.59 -3.43 1.39
CA VAL A 77 4.41 -2.75 0.09
C VAL A 77 5.74 -2.28 -0.46
N GLU A 78 5.78 -1.99 -1.75
CA GLU A 78 6.83 -1.21 -2.38
C GLU A 78 6.56 0.28 -2.18
N LEU A 79 7.43 0.97 -1.44
CA LEU A 79 7.40 2.41 -1.28
C LEU A 79 7.97 3.07 -2.54
N ARG A 80 7.17 3.90 -3.19
CA ARG A 80 7.53 4.63 -4.40
C ARG A 80 7.60 6.14 -4.09
N PRO A 81 8.65 6.84 -4.50
CA PRO A 81 8.76 8.28 -4.29
C PRO A 81 7.76 9.01 -5.20
N ILE A 82 6.99 9.96 -4.64
CA ILE A 82 6.12 10.86 -5.40
C ILE A 82 6.50 12.32 -5.13
N PRO A 83 6.50 13.20 -6.16
CA PRO A 83 6.69 14.62 -5.96
C PRO A 83 5.52 15.22 -5.16
N GLY A 84 5.85 15.88 -4.06
CA GLY A 84 4.87 16.55 -3.21
C GLY A 84 5.48 16.94 -1.86
N PRO A 85 4.82 17.82 -1.08
CA PRO A 85 5.24 18.08 0.30
C PRO A 85 5.17 16.78 1.12
N ALA A 86 5.96 16.64 2.18
CA ALA A 86 5.99 15.43 3.03
C ALA A 86 4.64 15.09 3.69
N GLY A 87 3.71 16.06 3.79
CA GLY A 87 2.32 15.87 4.20
C GLY A 87 1.32 15.80 3.03
N GLY A 88 1.82 15.74 1.79
CA GLY A 88 1.03 15.56 0.59
C GLY A 88 0.44 14.15 0.57
N GLY A 89 -0.82 14.06 0.12
CA GLY A 89 -1.55 12.79 0.07
C GLY A 89 -0.73 11.70 -0.62
N SER A 90 -0.59 10.57 0.06
CA SER A 90 0.02 9.37 -0.47
C SER A 90 -1.02 8.54 -1.23
N ARG A 91 -0.57 7.65 -2.11
CA ARG A 91 -1.45 6.80 -2.93
C ARG A 91 -1.15 5.35 -2.64
N LEU A 92 -2.16 4.60 -2.23
CA LEU A 92 -2.05 3.18 -1.90
C LEU A 92 -2.67 2.34 -3.01
N SER A 93 -2.05 1.20 -3.31
CA SER A 93 -2.62 0.25 -4.26
C SER A 93 -3.95 -0.32 -3.77
N LEU A 94 -4.83 -0.70 -4.71
CA LEU A 94 -6.11 -1.33 -4.40
C LEU A 94 -5.94 -2.62 -3.59
N SER A 95 -4.97 -3.46 -3.95
CA SER A 95 -4.66 -4.70 -3.22
C SER A 95 -4.21 -4.42 -1.79
N ALA A 96 -3.42 -3.36 -1.55
CA ALA A 96 -3.02 -2.97 -0.21
C ALA A 96 -4.19 -2.42 0.62
N LEU A 97 -5.08 -1.60 0.03
CA LEU A 97 -6.31 -1.15 0.72
C LEU A 97 -7.20 -2.32 1.12
N ARG A 98 -7.36 -3.31 0.22
CA ARG A 98 -8.12 -4.54 0.50
C ARG A 98 -7.51 -5.33 1.65
N LEU A 99 -6.19 -5.50 1.68
CA LEU A 99 -5.52 -6.23 2.76
C LEU A 99 -5.55 -5.49 4.10
N LEU A 100 -5.50 -4.16 4.07
CA LEU A 100 -5.65 -3.31 5.25
C LEU A 100 -7.10 -3.18 5.72
N ASP A 101 -8.06 -3.79 5.01
CA ASP A 101 -9.49 -3.69 5.27
C ASP A 101 -9.98 -2.23 5.32
N LEU A 102 -9.42 -1.40 4.44
CA LEU A 102 -9.74 0.01 4.35
C LEU A 102 -10.81 0.27 3.27
N PRO A 103 -11.68 1.27 3.47
CA PRO A 103 -12.53 1.78 2.40
C PRO A 103 -11.73 2.17 1.16
N LEU A 104 -12.28 1.96 -0.03
CA LEU A 104 -11.63 2.41 -1.28
C LEU A 104 -11.74 3.92 -1.49
N ALA A 105 -12.76 4.53 -0.88
CA ALA A 105 -13.00 5.96 -0.90
C ALA A 105 -12.79 6.52 0.50
N GLY A 106 -11.92 7.53 0.60
CA GLY A 106 -11.63 8.17 1.86
C GLY A 106 -10.18 8.66 1.96
N LEU A 107 -9.92 9.34 3.06
CA LEU A 107 -8.58 9.73 3.49
C LEU A 107 -8.20 8.79 4.62
N HIS A 108 -7.24 7.90 4.38
CA HIS A 108 -6.83 6.89 5.35
C HIS A 108 -5.50 7.25 5.96
N GLU A 109 -5.48 7.48 7.28
CA GLU A 109 -4.22 7.66 7.98
C GLU A 109 -3.48 6.33 8.08
N VAL A 110 -2.29 6.30 7.48
CA VAL A 110 -1.42 5.14 7.47
C VAL A 110 -0.04 5.52 7.98
N GLU A 111 0.57 4.60 8.69
CA GLU A 111 1.91 4.70 9.20
C GLU A 111 2.86 3.91 8.31
N VAL A 112 3.96 4.55 7.93
CA VAL A 112 4.94 4.00 7.01
C VAL A 112 6.21 3.67 7.79
N SER A 113 6.72 2.47 7.60
CA SER A 113 7.97 1.98 8.15
C SER A 113 8.82 1.30 7.08
N ASP A 114 10.13 1.34 7.28
CA ASP A 114 11.11 0.62 6.45
C ASP A 114 11.10 -0.89 6.76
N LEU A 115 11.73 -1.71 5.93
CA LEU A 115 11.72 -3.18 6.03
C LEU A 115 13.10 -3.82 6.12
#